data_AF-A0A1J1IXX9-F1
#
_entry.id   AF-A0A1J1IXX9-F1
#
_cell.length_a   1.000
_cell.length_b   1.000
_cell.length_c   1.000
_cell.angle_alpha   90.00
_cell.angle_beta   90.00
_cell.angle_gamma   90.00
#
_symmetry.space_group_name_H-M   'P 1'
#
loop_
_entity.id
_entity.type
_entity.pdbx_description
1 polymer ?
#
loop_
_entity_poly.entity_id
_entity_poly.type
_entity_poly.pdbx_seq_one_letter_code
_entity_poly.pdbx_strand_id
1 'polypeptide(L)'
;MAKKKEKAVEVKTDNTRGLPKSGKFWKGPKEKFRKIQNTLPKKTTQQHLKLRDDLRKIKALSKSIKEEKKNENELKKQRREENAKRREENELKNQQVQIITNTSKLKRIKKKQLRQIQKRDLDNLKAKVV
;
A
#
# COMPACT_ATOMS: atom_id res chain seq x y z
N MET A 1 28.37 35.81 4.46
CA MET A 1 28.94 35.21 3.24
C MET A 1 28.30 35.86 2.03
N ALA A 2 29.07 36.61 1.23
CA ALA A 2 28.54 37.45 0.15
C ALA A 2 28.01 36.58 -1.02
N LYS A 3 26.76 36.81 -1.41
CA LYS A 3 26.17 36.21 -2.63
C LYS A 3 26.91 36.76 -3.85
N LYS A 4 27.64 35.88 -4.54
CA LYS A 4 28.27 36.16 -5.83
C LYS A 4 27.15 36.48 -6.83
N LYS A 5 27.06 37.75 -7.28
CA LYS A 5 26.15 38.13 -8.37
C LYS A 5 26.66 37.44 -9.64
N GLU A 6 25.91 36.47 -10.14
CA GLU A 6 26.13 35.90 -11.45
C GLU A 6 25.87 36.99 -12.49
N LYS A 7 26.91 37.41 -13.21
CA LYS A 7 26.77 38.27 -14.38
C LYS A 7 26.02 37.48 -15.44
N ALA A 8 24.85 37.96 -15.83
CA ALA A 8 24.14 37.46 -17.01
C ALA A 8 25.07 37.62 -18.22
N VAL A 9 25.58 36.49 -18.73
CA VAL A 9 26.32 36.47 -19.98
C VAL A 9 25.28 36.66 -21.08
N GLU A 10 25.20 37.89 -21.57
CA GLU A 10 24.36 38.23 -22.72
C GLU A 10 24.94 37.54 -23.95
N VAL A 11 24.41 36.36 -24.27
CA VAL A 11 24.74 35.63 -25.48
C VAL A 11 24.16 36.42 -26.64
N LYS A 12 24.98 37.30 -27.24
CA LYS A 12 24.67 37.92 -28.52
C LYS A 12 24.57 36.79 -29.55
N THR A 13 23.35 36.35 -29.83
CA THR A 13 23.09 35.59 -31.05
C THR A 13 23.19 36.59 -32.18
N ASP A 14 24.28 36.54 -32.95
CA ASP A 14 24.40 37.22 -34.24
C ASP A 14 23.41 36.60 -35.23
N ASN A 15 22.13 36.81 -34.99
CA ASN A 15 21.09 36.47 -35.94
C ASN A 15 20.99 37.65 -36.89
N THR A 16 21.73 37.59 -37.98
CA THR A 16 21.69 38.56 -39.10
C THR A 16 20.31 38.64 -39.77
N ARG A 17 19.34 37.84 -39.32
CA ARG A 17 17.94 37.85 -39.78
C ARG A 17 17.06 38.61 -38.80
N GLY A 18 16.33 39.61 -39.32
CA GLY A 18 15.31 40.34 -38.56
C GLY A 18 14.06 39.52 -38.26
N LEU A 19 13.03 40.19 -37.71
CA LEU A 19 11.73 39.56 -37.45
C LEU A 19 11.10 39.03 -38.75
N PRO A 20 10.39 37.88 -38.71
CA PRO A 20 9.68 37.39 -39.88
C PRO A 20 8.63 38.40 -40.32
N LYS A 21 8.53 38.67 -41.63
CA LYS A 21 7.62 39.69 -42.21
C LYS A 21 6.17 39.58 -41.71
N SER A 22 5.71 38.37 -41.37
CA SER A 22 4.35 38.13 -40.86
C SER A 22 4.21 38.17 -39.33
N GLY A 23 5.26 38.44 -38.56
CA GLY A 23 5.26 38.47 -37.08
C GLY A 23 5.00 37.13 -36.37
N LYS A 24 4.54 36.12 -37.12
CA LYS A 24 4.17 34.79 -36.63
C LYS A 24 5.38 34.04 -36.05
N PHE A 25 5.31 33.71 -34.76
CA PHE A 25 6.41 33.08 -34.00
C PHE A 25 6.86 31.72 -34.56
N TRP A 26 5.96 30.95 -35.18
CA TRP A 26 6.28 29.64 -35.76
C TRP A 26 7.06 29.71 -37.09
N LYS A 27 7.27 30.91 -37.63
CA LYS A 27 8.15 31.14 -38.78
C LYS A 27 9.58 31.54 -38.36
N GLY A 28 9.94 31.32 -37.10
CA GLY A 28 11.30 31.51 -36.60
C GLY A 28 12.34 30.63 -37.33
N PRO A 29 13.64 30.96 -37.20
CA PRO A 29 14.70 30.21 -37.84
C PRO A 29 14.71 28.77 -37.32
N LYS A 30 14.53 27.80 -38.22
CA LYS A 30 14.70 26.38 -37.90
C LYS A 30 16.19 26.07 -37.75
N GLU A 31 16.56 25.39 -36.67
CA GLU A 31 17.92 24.87 -36.54
C GLU A 31 18.20 23.85 -37.64
N LYS A 32 19.40 23.93 -38.24
CA LYS A 32 19.83 22.93 -39.22
C LYS A 32 19.91 21.57 -38.54
N PHE A 33 19.44 20.51 -39.18
CA PHE A 33 19.48 19.13 -38.67
C PHE A 33 20.88 18.70 -38.17
N ARG A 34 21.96 19.27 -38.73
CA ARG A 34 23.36 19.07 -38.31
C ARG A 34 23.70 19.61 -36.91
N LYS A 35 22.92 20.57 -36.36
CA LYS A 35 23.10 21.08 -34.99
C LYS A 35 22.54 20.12 -33.94
N ILE A 36 21.61 19.24 -34.32
CA ILE A 36 21.08 18.23 -33.42
C ILE A 36 22.18 17.17 -33.27
N GLN A 37 23.03 17.34 -32.26
CA GLN A 37 24.04 16.36 -31.85
C GLN A 37 23.34 15.13 -31.28
N ASN A 38 22.79 14.30 -32.18
CA ASN A 38 22.25 13.01 -31.83
C ASN A 38 23.43 12.03 -31.69
N THR A 39 23.84 11.73 -30.46
CA THR A 39 23.84 10.38 -29.88
C THR A 39 24.71 10.34 -28.63
N LEU A 40 24.20 9.78 -27.53
CA LEU A 40 25.09 9.27 -26.49
C LEU A 40 25.95 8.16 -27.12
N PRO A 41 27.24 8.06 -26.77
CA PRO A 41 28.08 6.97 -27.26
C PRO A 41 27.45 5.63 -26.87
N LYS A 42 27.49 4.67 -27.80
CA LYS A 42 27.04 3.31 -27.53
C LYS A 42 27.81 2.78 -26.31
N LYS A 43 27.08 2.18 -25.37
CA LYS A 43 27.71 1.55 -24.20
C LYS A 43 28.62 0.42 -24.66
N THR A 44 29.76 0.26 -24.00
CA THR A 44 30.66 -0.86 -24.27
C THR A 44 30.07 -2.16 -23.73
N THR A 45 30.49 -3.30 -24.26
CA THR A 45 30.02 -4.63 -23.82
C THR A 45 30.19 -4.83 -22.30
N GLN A 46 31.30 -4.33 -21.74
CA GLN A 46 31.56 -4.36 -20.29
C GLN A 46 30.53 -3.55 -19.49
N GLN A 47 30.11 -2.39 -19.99
CA GLN A 47 29.06 -1.60 -19.35
C GLN A 47 27.70 -2.30 -19.40
N HIS A 48 27.42 -3.05 -20.47
CA HIS A 48 26.20 -3.87 -20.55
C HIS A 48 26.21 -5.03 -19.55
N LEU A 49 27.35 -5.70 -19.37
CA LEU A 49 27.49 -6.78 -18.38
C LEU A 49 27.32 -6.25 -16.95
N LYS A 50 28.00 -5.15 -16.60
CA LYS A 50 27.83 -4.48 -15.28
C LYS A 50 26.37 -4.12 -15.02
N LEU A 51 25.70 -3.50 -15.99
CA LEU A 51 24.29 -3.14 -15.87
C LEU A 51 23.39 -4.37 -15.65
N ARG A 52 23.66 -5.49 -16.32
CA ARG A 52 22.90 -6.74 -16.13
C ARG A 52 23.09 -7.30 -14.72
N ASP A 53 24.31 -7.28 -14.21
CA ASP A 53 24.61 -7.76 -12.86
C ASP A 53 23.98 -6.86 -11.79
N ASP A 54 24.03 -5.54 -11.98
CA ASP A 54 23.40 -4.58 -11.07
C ASP A 54 21.88 -4.76 -11.06
N LEU A 55 21.26 -4.91 -12.24
CA LEU A 55 19.83 -5.21 -12.33
C LEU A 55 19.47 -6.54 -11.66
N ARG A 56 20.32 -7.57 -11.78
CA ARG A 56 20.12 -8.86 -11.11
C ARG A 56 20.13 -8.69 -9.59
N LYS A 57 21.12 -7.95 -9.06
CA LYS A 57 21.25 -7.65 -7.62
C LYS A 57 20.05 -6.85 -7.10
N ILE A 58 19.66 -5.79 -7.81
CA ILE A 58 18.51 -4.95 -7.43
C ILE A 58 17.21 -5.77 -7.43
N LYS A 59 17.01 -6.63 -8.44
CA LYS A 59 15.83 -7.51 -8.49
C LYS A 59 15.81 -8.51 -7.34
N ALA A 60 16.95 -9.12 -7.00
CA ALA A 60 17.06 -10.04 -5.88
C ALA A 60 16.71 -9.34 -4.55
N LEU A 61 17.28 -8.16 -4.32
CA LEU A 61 16.99 -7.35 -3.13
C LEU A 61 15.53 -6.88 -3.08
N SER A 62 14.97 -6.44 -4.20
CA SER A 62 13.56 -6.05 -4.26
C SER A 62 12.62 -7.23 -3.96
N LYS A 63 12.99 -8.43 -4.41
CA LYS A 63 12.23 -9.65 -4.13
C LYS A 63 12.29 -10.01 -2.65
N SER A 64 13.46 -9.99 -2.02
CA SER A 64 13.59 -10.29 -0.58
C SER A 64 12.77 -9.32 0.28
N ILE A 65 12.82 -8.01 0.00
CA ILE A 65 12.04 -7.01 0.73
C ILE A 65 10.52 -7.24 0.59
N LYS A 66 10.06 -7.66 -0.60
CA LYS A 66 8.64 -7.96 -0.82
C LYS A 66 8.21 -9.22 -0.07
N GLU A 67 9.05 -10.24 -0.05
CA GLU A 67 8.81 -11.49 0.68
C GLU A 67 8.76 -11.26 2.19
N GLU A 68 9.69 -10.49 2.74
CA GLU A 68 9.67 -10.08 4.16
C GLU A 68 8.36 -9.37 4.52
N LYS A 69 7.96 -8.35 3.74
CA LYS A 69 6.69 -7.65 3.96
C LYS A 69 5.48 -8.56 3.86
N LYS A 70 5.49 -9.52 2.94
CA LYS A 70 4.40 -10.49 2.78
C LYS A 70 4.32 -11.40 4.01
N ASN A 71 5.45 -11.93 4.46
CA ASN A 71 5.53 -12.78 5.65
C ASN A 71 5.07 -12.05 6.91
N GLU A 72 5.49 -10.79 7.09
CA GLU A 72 5.01 -9.96 8.22
C GLU A 72 3.49 -9.76 8.20
N ASN A 73 2.91 -9.53 7.03
CA ASN A 73 1.47 -9.34 6.88
C ASN A 73 0.69 -10.63 7.14
N GLU A 74 1.22 -11.77 6.69
CA GLU A 74 0.65 -13.09 6.95
C GLU A 74 0.70 -13.43 8.45
N LEU A 75 1.82 -13.18 9.13
CA LEU A 75 1.93 -13.34 10.58
C LEU A 75 0.95 -12.44 11.34
N LYS A 76 0.78 -11.18 10.93
CA LYS A 76 -0.23 -10.27 11.50
C LYS A 76 -1.66 -10.74 11.24
N LYS A 77 -1.92 -11.40 10.10
CA LYS A 77 -3.23 -11.97 9.78
C LYS A 77 -3.51 -13.20 10.65
N GLN A 78 -2.57 -14.14 10.73
CA GLN A 78 -2.66 -15.33 11.59
C GLN A 78 -2.89 -14.94 13.06
N ARG A 79 -2.12 -13.97 13.58
CA ARG A 79 -2.30 -13.47 14.95
C ARG A 79 -3.69 -12.88 15.18
N ARG A 80 -4.27 -12.18 14.20
CA ARG A 80 -5.63 -11.65 14.29
C ARG A 80 -6.67 -12.75 14.30
N GLU A 81 -6.51 -13.77 13.46
CA GLU A 81 -7.39 -14.93 13.40
C GLU A 81 -7.33 -15.74 14.70
N GLU A 82 -6.15 -15.99 15.25
CA GLU A 82 -5.97 -16.66 16.54
C GLU A 82 -6.59 -15.87 17.69
N ASN A 83 -6.39 -14.55 17.72
CA ASN A 83 -7.01 -13.69 18.73
C ASN A 83 -8.54 -13.65 18.61
N ALA A 84 -9.08 -13.67 17.39
CA ALA A 84 -10.51 -13.76 17.15
C ALA A 84 -11.08 -15.09 17.65
N LYS A 85 -10.46 -16.22 17.28
CA LYS A 85 -10.83 -17.55 17.79
C LYS A 85 -10.76 -17.63 19.31
N ARG A 86 -9.69 -17.12 19.92
CA ARG A 86 -9.56 -17.08 21.38
C ARG A 86 -10.65 -16.21 22.01
N ARG A 87 -11.03 -15.10 21.37
CA ARG A 87 -12.14 -14.26 21.85
C ARG A 87 -13.46 -15.00 21.79
N GLU A 88 -13.78 -15.66 20.68
CA GLU A 88 -14.99 -16.49 20.51
C GLU A 88 -15.03 -17.62 21.55
N GLU A 89 -13.93 -18.34 21.75
CA GLU A 89 -13.82 -19.38 22.78
C GLU A 89 -14.00 -18.81 24.20
N ASN A 90 -13.42 -17.66 24.50
CA ASN A 90 -13.57 -17.01 25.79
C ASN A 90 -14.99 -16.47 26.00
N GLU A 91 -15.63 -15.94 24.95
CA GLU A 91 -17.03 -15.53 24.98
C GLU A 91 -17.94 -16.72 25.26
N LEU A 92 -17.70 -17.88 24.64
CA LEU A 92 -18.40 -19.12 24.92
C LEU A 92 -18.15 -19.63 26.35
N LYS A 93 -16.90 -19.59 26.83
CA LYS A 93 -16.55 -20.02 28.20
C LYS A 93 -17.12 -19.10 29.28
N ASN A 94 -17.07 -17.79 29.06
CA ASN A 94 -17.61 -16.78 29.97
C ASN A 94 -19.13 -16.66 29.88
N GLN A 95 -19.77 -17.37 28.94
CA GLN A 95 -21.20 -17.41 28.80
C GLN A 95 -21.83 -18.16 29.98
N GLN A 96 -22.06 -17.47 31.08
CA GLN A 96 -22.76 -18.00 32.23
C GLN A 96 -24.26 -18.11 31.92
N VAL A 97 -24.74 -19.34 31.76
CA VAL A 97 -26.15 -19.64 31.49
C VAL A 97 -26.89 -19.94 32.79
N GLN A 98 -28.16 -19.54 32.87
CA GLN A 98 -29.06 -20.00 33.93
C GLN A 98 -29.97 -21.06 33.34
N ILE A 99 -29.97 -22.27 33.91
CA ILE A 99 -30.84 -23.36 33.47
C ILE A 99 -32.25 -23.06 33.99
N ILE A 100 -33.19 -22.82 33.07
CA ILE A 100 -34.59 -22.56 33.41
C ILE A 100 -35.34 -23.89 33.40
N THR A 101 -35.55 -24.47 34.58
CA THR A 101 -36.30 -25.73 34.74
C THR A 101 -37.81 -25.57 34.60
N ASN A 102 -38.36 -24.41 34.99
CA ASN A 102 -39.79 -24.13 34.90
C ASN A 102 -40.09 -22.97 33.94
N THR A 103 -40.73 -23.30 32.82
CA THR A 103 -41.09 -22.37 31.73
C THR A 103 -42.18 -21.37 32.12
N SER A 104 -42.97 -21.66 33.15
CA SER A 104 -44.00 -20.74 33.68
C SER A 104 -43.41 -19.45 34.21
N LYS A 105 -42.13 -19.47 34.66
CA LYS A 105 -41.41 -18.29 35.14
C LYS A 105 -41.20 -17.26 34.03
N LEU A 106 -40.92 -17.70 32.80
CA LEU A 106 -40.76 -16.80 31.64
C LEU A 106 -42.04 -16.02 31.34
N LYS A 107 -43.20 -16.67 31.49
CA LYS A 107 -44.52 -16.04 31.26
C LYS A 107 -44.87 -14.96 32.29
N ARG A 108 -44.20 -14.97 33.45
CA ARG A 108 -44.41 -14.00 34.54
C ARG A 108 -43.50 -12.77 34.43
N ILE A 109 -42.47 -12.81 33.59
CA ILE A 109 -41.49 -11.72 33.44
C ILE A 109 -42.04 -10.62 32.51
N LYS A 110 -41.65 -9.37 32.77
CA LYS A 110 -42.04 -8.23 31.94
C LYS A 110 -41.48 -8.37 30.52
N LYS A 111 -42.28 -8.04 29.49
CA LYS A 111 -41.88 -8.11 28.07
C LYS A 111 -40.54 -7.43 27.75
N LYS A 112 -40.16 -6.36 28.46
CA LYS A 112 -38.86 -5.67 28.28
C LYS A 112 -37.67 -6.54 28.70
N GLN A 113 -37.79 -7.29 29.79
CA GLN A 113 -36.75 -8.19 30.29
C GLN A 113 -36.63 -9.44 29.41
N LEU A 114 -37.75 -9.98 28.90
CA LEU A 114 -37.75 -11.08 27.93
C LEU A 114 -36.95 -10.76 26.66
N ARG A 115 -36.97 -9.50 26.20
CA ARG A 115 -36.16 -9.06 25.03
C ARG A 115 -34.65 -9.08 25.27
N GLN A 116 -34.21 -9.06 26.53
CA GLN A 116 -32.78 -9.11 26.90
C GLN A 116 -32.27 -10.55 27.05
N ILE A 117 -33.16 -11.52 27.20
CA ILE A 117 -32.81 -12.93 27.34
C ILE A 117 -32.45 -13.49 25.97
N GLN A 118 -31.26 -14.06 25.86
CA GLN A 118 -30.82 -14.82 24.68
C GLN A 118 -30.89 -16.31 25.01
N LYS A 119 -31.56 -17.09 24.16
CA LYS A 119 -31.55 -18.55 24.28
C LYS A 119 -30.20 -19.07 23.78
N ARG A 120 -29.59 -19.96 24.56
CA ARG A 120 -28.34 -20.65 24.22
C ARG A 120 -28.58 -22.14 24.43
N ASP A 121 -28.30 -22.96 23.43
CA ASP A 121 -28.53 -24.40 23.51
C ASP A 121 -27.39 -25.07 24.30
N LEU A 122 -27.73 -26.00 25.18
CA LEU A 122 -26.79 -26.71 26.05
C LEU A 122 -26.68 -28.20 25.69
N ASP A 123 -27.23 -28.60 24.53
CA ASP A 123 -27.45 -29.99 24.14
C ASP A 123 -26.15 -30.83 24.08
N ASN A 124 -24.98 -30.19 23.97
CA ASN A 124 -23.67 -30.85 23.98
C ASN A 124 -23.09 -31.08 25.39
N LEU A 125 -23.64 -30.46 26.43
CA LEU A 125 -23.28 -30.71 27.82
C LEU A 125 -24.24 -31.76 28.36
N LYS A 126 -23.85 -33.04 28.31
CA LYS A 126 -24.54 -34.10 29.07
C LYS A 126 -24.58 -33.64 30.54
N ALA A 127 -25.75 -33.16 30.96
CA ALA A 127 -25.96 -32.67 32.31
C ALA A 127 -25.77 -33.84 33.29
N LYS A 128 -24.77 -33.74 34.16
CA LYS A 128 -24.65 -34.59 35.33
C LYS A 128 -25.68 -34.09 36.33
N VAL A 129 -26.88 -34.67 36.25
CA VAL A 129 -27.95 -34.45 37.24
C VAL A 129 -27.55 -35.22 38.49
N VAL A 130 -27.34 -34.49 39.59
CA VAL A 130 -27.36 -35.04 40.97
C VAL A 130 -28.78 -34.88 41.49
#